data_AF-A0A660VU97-F1
#
_entry.id   AF-A0A660VU97-F1
#
_cell.length_a   1.000
_cell.length_b   1.000
_cell.length_c   1.000
_cell.angle_alpha   90.00
_cell.angle_beta   90.00
_cell.angle_gamma   90.00
#
_symmetry.space_group_name_H-M   'P 1'
#
loop_
_entity.id
_entity.type
_entity.pdbx_description
1 polymer ?
#
loop_
_entity_poly.entity_id
_entity_poly.type
_entity_poly.pdbx_seq_one_letter_code
_entity_poly.pdbx_strand_id
1 'polypeptide(L)'
;MKLSSVKTANQIVMVVTGSVLIAAAGLKVHHLLTEPIISEGFWESWEFFLIQIPLELGLGIWLVSGLFRKAAWAVATISFGLFIAVTLQKGLIGAESCGCFGRVHVNPWITLSAVDIPLFVMLLIFRPKGQKLFPPPWPSAKHFFGVAVPTFILIAVSMPVLILNKPPDKTDKYEVVKAEEWTGGRTANEKQTAQNPAAEEWPMLKYIDIAESLRSNIVVVTLYNTECDNCHNAILTYDRMSRDMANDNSIRFAFVEIPPYSSQRDSIVPVDTPCLTGKLDSSKEWYIKTPLIVALHDGLAVKAWDTKTPELDEILEAVFAENK
;
A
#
# COMPACT_ATOMS: atom_id res chain seq x y z
N MET A 1 -18.44 21.53 -38.50
CA MET A 1 -18.15 22.11 -37.17
C MET A 1 -17.17 23.27 -37.35
N LYS A 2 -17.48 24.49 -36.88
CA LYS A 2 -16.62 25.67 -37.09
C LYS A 2 -15.28 25.47 -36.36
N LEU A 3 -14.15 25.84 -36.99
CA LEU A 3 -12.80 25.69 -36.43
C LEU A 3 -12.65 26.28 -35.01
N SER A 4 -13.40 27.36 -34.72
CA SER A 4 -13.46 28.00 -33.40
C SER A 4 -14.05 27.10 -32.31
N SER A 5 -15.10 26.34 -32.62
CA SER A 5 -15.76 25.44 -31.66
C SER A 5 -14.85 24.29 -31.23
N VAL A 6 -14.07 23.72 -32.16
CA VAL A 6 -13.10 22.66 -31.87
C VAL A 6 -11.98 23.15 -30.95
N LYS A 7 -11.51 24.40 -31.14
CA LYS A 7 -10.48 25.01 -30.30
C LYS A 7 -10.96 25.16 -28.85
N THR A 8 -12.19 25.64 -28.65
CA THR A 8 -12.79 25.78 -27.32
C THR A 8 -12.99 24.43 -26.64
N ALA A 9 -13.46 23.41 -27.38
CA ALA A 9 -13.65 22.07 -26.83
C ALA A 9 -12.34 21.44 -26.33
N ASN A 10 -11.25 21.54 -27.12
CA ASN A 10 -9.93 21.08 -26.66
C ASN A 10 -9.49 21.77 -25.36
N GLN A 11 -9.72 23.09 -25.24
CA GLN A 11 -9.37 23.81 -24.02
C GLN A 11 -10.13 23.30 -22.80
N ILE A 12 -11.44 23.08 -22.95
CA ILE A 12 -12.28 22.54 -21.88
C ILE A 12 -11.78 21.16 -21.45
N VAL A 13 -11.54 20.26 -22.40
CA VAL A 13 -11.04 18.91 -22.11
C VAL A 13 -9.70 18.95 -21.38
N MET A 14 -8.77 19.80 -21.83
CA MET A 14 -7.46 19.94 -21.18
C MET A 14 -7.58 20.48 -19.76
N VAL A 15 -8.45 21.49 -19.53
CA VAL A 15 -8.68 22.05 -18.19
C VAL A 15 -9.32 21.00 -17.28
N VAL A 16 -10.37 20.30 -17.73
CA VAL A 16 -11.02 19.24 -16.94
C VAL A 16 -10.03 18.14 -16.58
N THR A 17 -9.28 17.65 -17.56
CA THR A 17 -8.25 16.61 -17.35
C THR A 17 -7.20 17.07 -16.34
N GLY A 18 -6.70 18.30 -16.50
CA GLY A 18 -5.71 18.86 -15.58
C GLY A 18 -6.25 19.06 -14.16
N SER A 19 -7.50 19.49 -14.02
CA SER A 19 -8.18 19.61 -12.72
C SER A 19 -8.33 18.26 -12.03
N VAL A 20 -8.65 17.19 -12.76
CA VAL A 20 -8.71 15.83 -12.21
C VAL A 20 -7.34 15.39 -11.68
N LEU A 21 -6.26 15.62 -12.43
CA LEU A 21 -4.90 15.28 -11.98
C LEU A 21 -4.48 16.07 -10.73
N ILE A 22 -4.80 17.37 -10.67
CA ILE A 22 -4.51 18.20 -9.48
C ILE A 22 -5.30 17.68 -8.26
N ALA A 23 -6.58 17.34 -8.44
CA ALA A 23 -7.40 16.79 -7.36
C ALA A 23 -6.86 15.43 -6.88
N ALA A 24 -6.50 14.54 -7.80
CA ALA A 24 -5.89 13.25 -7.49
C ALA A 24 -4.57 13.41 -6.72
N ALA A 25 -3.69 14.32 -7.16
CA ALA A 25 -2.46 14.63 -6.45
C ALA A 25 -2.73 15.18 -5.04
N GLY A 26 -3.73 16.06 -4.87
CA GLY A 26 -4.15 16.58 -3.57
C GLY A 26 -4.64 15.49 -2.61
N LEU A 27 -5.43 14.54 -3.10
CA LEU A 27 -5.89 13.40 -2.30
C LEU A 27 -4.74 12.48 -1.89
N LYS A 28 -3.76 12.25 -2.78
CA LYS A 28 -2.55 11.49 -2.45
C LYS A 28 -1.67 12.19 -1.42
N VAL A 29 -1.50 13.52 -1.51
CA VAL A 29 -0.79 14.31 -0.49
C VAL A 29 -1.48 14.17 0.86
N HIS A 30 -2.81 14.32 0.91
CA HIS A 30 -3.56 14.15 2.14
C HIS A 30 -3.36 12.75 2.73
N HIS A 31 -3.42 11.70 1.91
CA HIS A 31 -3.19 10.32 2.34
C HIS A 31 -1.80 10.14 2.96
N LEU A 32 -0.74 10.56 2.25
CA LEU A 32 0.65 10.47 2.77
C LEU A 32 0.87 11.20 4.09
N LEU A 33 0.15 12.31 4.32
CA LEU A 33 0.32 13.11 5.54
C LEU A 33 -0.52 12.63 6.71
N THR A 34 -1.55 11.81 6.47
CA THR A 34 -2.52 11.44 7.50
C THR A 34 -2.44 9.98 7.91
N GLU A 35 -1.96 9.09 7.03
CA GLU A 35 -1.97 7.65 7.27
C GLU A 35 -0.65 7.00 6.87
N PRO A 36 -0.20 6.00 7.65
CA PRO A 36 0.91 5.18 7.25
C PRO A 36 0.51 4.28 6.07
N ILE A 37 1.39 4.16 5.07
CA ILE A 37 1.16 3.31 3.92
C ILE A 37 1.77 1.93 4.17
N ILE A 38 0.92 0.90 4.13
CA ILE A 38 1.36 -0.49 4.07
C ILE A 38 1.61 -0.83 2.60
N SER A 39 2.88 -0.95 2.22
CA SER A 39 3.24 -1.26 0.85
C SER A 39 3.11 -2.77 0.57
N GLU A 40 2.07 -3.18 -0.13
CA GLU A 40 1.93 -4.57 -0.63
C GLU A 40 2.67 -4.81 -1.96
N GLY A 41 3.12 -3.74 -2.63
CA GLY A 41 3.88 -3.85 -3.86
C GLY A 41 4.52 -2.55 -4.30
N PHE A 42 5.30 -2.62 -5.38
CA PHE A 42 6.06 -1.47 -5.88
C PHE A 42 5.19 -0.23 -6.15
N TRP A 43 3.99 -0.41 -6.71
CA TRP A 43 3.07 0.68 -7.08
C TRP A 43 2.39 1.37 -5.90
N GLU A 44 2.43 0.75 -4.72
CA GLU A 44 1.84 1.28 -3.49
C GLU A 44 2.93 1.67 -2.47
N SER A 45 4.19 1.62 -2.89
CA SER A 45 5.30 2.06 -2.07
C SER A 45 5.27 3.58 -1.84
N TRP A 46 5.67 3.98 -0.65
CA TRP A 46 5.81 5.40 -0.27
C TRP A 46 6.71 6.15 -1.27
N GLU A 47 7.79 5.52 -1.70
CA GLU A 47 8.76 6.02 -2.67
C GLU A 47 8.13 6.31 -4.03
N PHE A 48 7.24 5.42 -4.49
CA PHE A 48 6.52 5.63 -5.73
C PHE A 48 5.59 6.84 -5.64
N PHE A 49 4.85 6.98 -4.54
CA PHE A 49 3.99 8.15 -4.31
C PHE A 49 4.78 9.47 -4.28
N LEU A 50 5.98 9.49 -3.67
CA LEU A 50 6.84 10.68 -3.65
C LEU A 50 7.20 11.17 -5.05
N ILE A 51 7.34 10.27 -6.04
CA ILE A 51 7.65 10.62 -7.43
C ILE A 51 6.38 10.91 -8.23
N GLN A 52 5.33 10.12 -8.04
CA GLN A 52 4.08 10.23 -8.80
C GLN A 52 3.34 11.54 -8.51
N ILE A 53 3.24 11.95 -7.24
CA ILE A 53 2.47 13.14 -6.83
C ILE A 53 2.98 14.42 -7.54
N PRO A 54 4.29 14.75 -7.54
CA PRO A 54 4.78 15.93 -8.24
C PRO A 54 4.61 15.84 -9.76
N LEU A 55 4.70 14.65 -10.35
CA LEU A 55 4.47 14.45 -11.78
C LEU A 55 3.00 14.72 -12.16
N GLU A 56 2.05 14.18 -11.40
CA GLU A 56 0.61 14.41 -11.60
C GLU A 56 0.25 15.89 -11.38
N LEU A 57 0.74 16.50 -10.31
CA LEU A 57 0.51 17.90 -10.00
C LEU A 57 1.09 18.83 -11.09
N GLY A 58 2.34 18.58 -11.49
CA GLY A 58 3.02 19.32 -12.54
C GLY A 58 2.30 19.22 -13.89
N LEU A 59 1.92 18.00 -14.29
CA LEU A 59 1.16 17.77 -15.52
C LEU A 59 -0.23 18.42 -15.46
N GLY A 60 -0.91 18.33 -14.32
CA GLY A 60 -2.21 18.96 -14.11
C GLY A 60 -2.15 20.49 -14.26
N ILE A 61 -1.18 21.15 -13.62
CA ILE A 61 -0.96 22.60 -13.77
C ILE A 61 -0.57 22.95 -15.21
N TRP A 62 0.26 22.12 -15.86
CA TRP A 62 0.65 22.32 -17.25
C TRP A 62 -0.58 22.28 -18.20
N LEU A 63 -1.49 21.34 -18.01
CA LEU A 63 -2.73 21.23 -18.79
C LEU A 63 -3.66 22.43 -18.57
N VAL A 64 -3.90 22.82 -17.32
CA VAL A 64 -4.80 23.94 -16.96
C VAL A 64 -4.26 25.27 -17.47
N SER A 65 -2.95 25.51 -17.35
CA SER A 65 -2.31 26.75 -17.81
C SER A 65 -2.30 26.93 -19.33
N GLY A 66 -2.46 25.83 -20.07
CA GLY A 66 -2.43 25.81 -21.53
C GLY A 66 -1.07 26.17 -22.14
N LEU A 67 0.02 26.06 -21.37
CA LEU A 67 1.39 26.21 -21.87
C LEU A 67 1.72 25.04 -22.81
N PHE A 68 2.34 25.28 -23.97
CA PHE A 68 2.69 24.23 -24.96
C PHE A 68 1.62 23.12 -25.13
N ARG A 69 0.36 23.51 -25.39
CA ARG A 69 -0.80 22.61 -25.30
C ARG A 69 -0.64 21.27 -26.02
N LYS A 70 0.02 21.25 -27.17
CA LYS A 70 0.24 20.00 -27.91
C LYS A 70 1.20 19.05 -27.21
N ALA A 71 2.25 19.57 -26.57
CA ALA A 71 3.17 18.76 -25.78
C ALA A 71 2.47 18.26 -24.50
N ALA A 72 1.78 19.16 -23.77
CA ALA A 72 0.99 18.79 -22.58
C ALA A 72 -0.08 17.73 -22.91
N TRP A 73 -0.80 17.91 -24.03
CA TRP A 73 -1.78 16.94 -24.54
C TRP A 73 -1.14 15.58 -24.83
N ALA A 74 0.02 15.56 -25.48
CA ALA A 74 0.70 14.31 -25.83
C ALA A 74 1.15 13.57 -24.57
N VAL A 75 1.78 14.27 -23.62
CA VAL A 75 2.20 13.70 -22.34
C VAL A 75 0.99 13.18 -21.57
N ALA A 76 -0.08 13.97 -21.45
CA ALA A 76 -1.31 13.53 -20.78
C ALA A 76 -1.95 12.32 -21.45
N THR A 77 -2.00 12.28 -22.79
CA THR A 77 -2.52 11.12 -23.52
C THR A 77 -1.70 9.87 -23.21
N ILE A 78 -0.37 9.96 -23.17
CA ILE A 78 0.51 8.84 -22.81
C ILE A 78 0.27 8.43 -21.34
N SER A 79 0.24 9.38 -20.41
CA SER A 79 0.00 9.13 -18.99
C SER A 79 -1.33 8.41 -18.76
N PHE A 80 -2.42 8.89 -19.34
CA PHE A 80 -3.72 8.22 -19.23
C PHE A 80 -3.72 6.85 -19.91
N GLY A 81 -2.97 6.66 -20.99
CA GLY A 81 -2.76 5.33 -21.57
C GLY A 81 -2.05 4.36 -20.60
N LEU A 82 -1.06 4.84 -19.85
CA LEU A 82 -0.39 4.06 -18.81
C LEU A 82 -1.31 3.79 -17.61
N PHE A 83 -2.11 4.78 -17.19
CA PHE A 83 -3.09 4.61 -16.12
C PHE A 83 -4.13 3.55 -16.49
N ILE A 84 -4.67 3.57 -17.71
CA ILE A 84 -5.54 2.51 -18.23
C ILE A 84 -4.90 1.13 -18.09
N ALA A 85 -3.62 0.99 -18.47
CA ALA A 85 -2.92 -0.29 -18.40
C ALA A 85 -2.76 -0.79 -16.95
N VAL A 86 -2.36 0.09 -16.02
CA VAL A 86 -2.20 -0.23 -14.60
C VAL A 86 -3.56 -0.54 -13.95
N THR A 87 -4.58 0.29 -14.19
CA THR A 87 -5.94 0.07 -13.65
C THR A 87 -6.55 -1.22 -14.19
N LEU A 88 -6.34 -1.53 -15.47
CA LEU A 88 -6.78 -2.79 -16.07
C LEU A 88 -6.07 -4.00 -15.44
N GLN A 89 -4.75 -3.94 -15.27
CA GLN A 89 -3.99 -4.99 -14.60
C GLN A 89 -4.51 -5.24 -13.18
N LYS A 90 -4.73 -4.18 -12.40
CA LYS A 90 -5.31 -4.27 -11.05
C LYS A 90 -6.72 -4.88 -11.07
N GLY A 91 -7.57 -4.46 -11.99
CA GLY A 91 -8.91 -5.01 -12.16
C GLY A 91 -8.91 -6.50 -12.53
N LEU A 92 -7.94 -6.96 -13.33
CA LEU A 92 -7.78 -8.38 -13.70
C LEU A 92 -7.27 -9.25 -12.55
N ILE A 93 -6.44 -8.70 -11.67
CA ILE A 93 -5.94 -9.41 -10.47
C ILE A 93 -6.98 -9.38 -9.34
N GLY A 94 -8.07 -8.62 -9.49
CA GLY A 94 -9.12 -8.53 -8.47
C GLY A 94 -8.78 -7.58 -7.31
N ALA A 95 -7.80 -6.69 -7.50
CA ALA A 95 -7.42 -5.74 -6.47
C ALA A 95 -8.63 -4.87 -6.04
N GLU A 96 -8.78 -4.63 -4.75
CA GLU A 96 -9.92 -3.89 -4.21
C GLU A 96 -9.89 -2.39 -4.58
N SER A 97 -8.70 -1.83 -4.76
CA SER A 97 -8.49 -0.40 -5.04
C SER A 97 -7.46 -0.13 -6.14
N CYS A 98 -7.72 0.89 -6.95
CA CYS A 98 -6.74 1.43 -7.91
C CYS A 98 -5.49 2.00 -7.19
N GLY A 99 -5.64 2.52 -5.97
CA GLY A 99 -4.62 3.33 -5.27
C GLY A 99 -4.44 4.74 -5.86
N CYS A 100 -5.14 5.04 -6.96
CA CYS A 100 -4.99 6.25 -7.76
C CYS A 100 -5.52 7.53 -7.08
N PHE A 101 -6.36 7.39 -6.05
CA PHE A 101 -6.98 8.51 -5.32
C PHE A 101 -6.57 8.57 -3.84
N GLY A 102 -5.43 7.98 -3.49
CA GLY A 102 -4.98 7.89 -2.09
C GLY A 102 -5.94 7.01 -1.27
N ARG A 103 -6.40 7.53 -0.12
CA ARG A 103 -7.29 6.83 0.83
C ARG A 103 -8.65 6.41 0.25
N VAL A 104 -9.10 7.06 -0.83
CA VAL A 104 -10.42 6.74 -1.38
C VAL A 104 -10.34 5.39 -2.10
N HIS A 105 -10.87 4.35 -1.47
CA HIS A 105 -11.03 3.03 -2.08
C HIS A 105 -12.06 3.12 -3.20
N VAL A 106 -11.57 3.12 -4.43
CA VAL A 106 -12.40 3.07 -5.64
C VAL A 106 -12.05 1.80 -6.39
N ASN A 107 -13.07 0.99 -6.63
CA ASN A 107 -12.95 -0.22 -7.44
C ASN A 107 -12.23 0.11 -8.77
N PRO A 108 -11.19 -0.65 -9.16
CA PRO A 108 -10.43 -0.39 -10.39
C PRO A 108 -11.30 -0.30 -11.63
N TRP A 109 -12.35 -1.13 -11.75
CA TRP A 109 -13.25 -1.12 -12.92
C TRP A 109 -14.05 0.17 -13.05
N ILE A 110 -14.44 0.78 -11.92
CA ILE A 110 -15.12 2.08 -11.92
C ILE A 110 -14.14 3.17 -12.35
N THR A 111 -12.92 3.17 -11.80
CA THR A 111 -11.89 4.15 -12.18
C THR A 111 -11.56 4.05 -13.67
N LEU A 112 -11.38 2.83 -14.18
CA LEU A 112 -11.10 2.54 -15.58
C LEU A 112 -12.21 3.06 -16.50
N SER A 113 -13.47 2.73 -16.19
CA SER A 113 -14.61 3.01 -17.07
C SER A 113 -15.15 4.44 -16.95
N ALA A 114 -15.09 5.06 -15.77
CA ALA A 114 -15.68 6.37 -15.51
C ALA A 114 -14.66 7.53 -15.60
N VAL A 115 -13.37 7.26 -15.40
CA VAL A 115 -12.33 8.30 -15.37
C VAL A 115 -11.31 8.09 -16.49
N ASP A 116 -10.57 6.97 -16.47
CA ASP A 116 -9.39 6.81 -17.32
C ASP A 116 -9.75 6.72 -18.81
N ILE A 117 -10.66 5.80 -19.18
CA ILE A 117 -11.10 5.64 -20.58
C ILE A 117 -11.79 6.91 -21.10
N PRO A 118 -12.76 7.53 -20.40
CA PRO A 118 -13.39 8.75 -20.90
C PRO A 118 -12.41 9.90 -21.10
N LEU A 119 -11.51 10.17 -20.16
CA LEU A 119 -10.52 11.24 -20.30
C LEU A 119 -9.55 10.96 -21.44
N PHE A 120 -9.07 9.71 -21.57
CA PHE A 120 -8.21 9.30 -22.68
C PHE A 120 -8.90 9.47 -24.04
N VAL A 121 -10.13 8.98 -24.18
CA VAL A 121 -10.92 9.10 -25.42
C VAL A 121 -11.21 10.57 -25.73
N MET A 122 -11.57 11.39 -24.74
CA MET A 122 -11.76 12.83 -24.93
C MET A 122 -10.47 13.51 -25.40
N LEU A 123 -9.31 13.18 -24.82
CA LEU A 123 -8.02 13.70 -25.30
C LEU A 123 -7.76 13.30 -26.76
N LEU A 124 -8.05 12.05 -27.15
CA LEU A 124 -7.87 11.60 -28.54
C LEU A 124 -8.81 12.31 -29.53
N ILE A 125 -10.09 12.45 -29.19
CA ILE A 125 -11.10 13.10 -30.04
C ILE A 125 -10.78 14.59 -30.19
N PHE A 126 -10.50 15.27 -29.09
CA PHE A 126 -10.27 16.71 -29.04
C PHE A 126 -8.78 17.08 -29.14
N ARG A 127 -8.02 16.38 -29.98
CA ARG A 127 -6.61 16.67 -30.25
C ARG A 127 -6.40 18.11 -30.75
N PRO A 128 -5.40 18.85 -30.23
CA PRO A 128 -5.09 20.19 -30.73
C PRO A 128 -4.51 20.14 -32.15
N LYS A 129 -5.35 20.41 -33.16
CA LYS A 129 -4.96 20.49 -34.57
C LYS A 129 -4.31 21.85 -34.89
N GLY A 130 -3.35 21.85 -35.82
CA GLY A 130 -2.71 23.08 -36.32
C GLY A 130 -1.63 23.71 -35.43
N GLN A 131 -1.39 23.17 -34.24
CA GLN A 131 -0.27 23.56 -33.38
C GLN A 131 0.94 22.67 -33.69
N LYS A 132 2.16 23.21 -33.75
CA LYS A 132 3.38 22.37 -33.76
C LYS A 132 3.76 22.05 -32.31
N LEU A 133 4.66 21.08 -32.09
CA LEU A 133 4.99 20.60 -30.74
C LEU A 133 5.73 21.67 -29.91
N PHE A 134 6.72 22.33 -30.53
CA PHE A 134 7.52 23.40 -29.93
C PHE A 134 7.84 24.60 -30.87
N PRO A 135 6.89 25.21 -31.59
CA PRO A 135 7.22 26.28 -32.51
C PRO A 135 7.07 27.67 -31.87
N PRO A 136 7.82 28.67 -32.35
CA PRO A 136 7.43 30.06 -32.19
C PRO A 136 6.04 30.32 -32.84
N PRO A 137 5.26 31.29 -32.32
CA PRO A 137 5.60 32.19 -31.23
C PRO A 137 5.49 31.49 -29.87
N TRP A 138 6.54 31.65 -29.06
CA TRP A 138 6.54 31.22 -27.67
C TRP A 138 5.35 31.85 -26.93
N PRO A 139 4.81 31.20 -25.90
CA PRO A 139 3.93 31.88 -24.96
C PRO A 139 4.61 33.18 -24.50
N SER A 140 3.81 34.22 -24.19
CA SER A 140 4.38 35.46 -23.68
C SER A 140 5.32 35.12 -22.51
N ALA A 141 6.55 35.65 -22.52
CA ALA A 141 7.55 35.30 -21.50
C ALA A 141 6.98 35.48 -20.09
N LYS A 142 6.16 36.52 -19.88
CA LYS A 142 5.43 36.77 -18.64
C LYS A 142 4.53 35.59 -18.22
N HIS A 143 3.73 35.04 -19.15
CA HIS A 143 2.88 33.87 -18.86
C HIS A 143 3.70 32.61 -18.62
N PHE A 144 4.74 32.39 -19.43
CA PHE A 144 5.64 31.24 -19.27
C PHE A 144 6.29 31.24 -17.88
N PHE A 145 7.00 32.31 -17.51
CA PHE A 145 7.68 32.40 -16.22
C PHE A 145 6.68 32.47 -15.05
N GLY A 146 5.53 33.13 -15.25
CA GLY A 146 4.47 33.23 -14.25
C GLY A 146 3.84 31.88 -13.88
N VAL A 147 3.87 30.89 -14.77
CA VAL A 147 3.39 29.52 -14.48
C VAL A 147 4.53 28.58 -14.12
N ALA A 148 5.61 28.58 -14.91
CA ALA A 148 6.69 27.61 -14.78
C ALA A 148 7.44 27.76 -13.46
N VAL A 149 7.82 28.99 -13.07
CA VAL A 149 8.62 29.22 -11.86
C VAL A 149 7.87 28.78 -10.59
N PRO A 150 6.61 29.19 -10.36
CA PRO A 150 5.86 28.69 -9.19
C PRO A 150 5.66 27.17 -9.21
N THR A 151 5.41 26.59 -10.39
CA THR A 151 5.21 25.13 -10.51
C THR A 151 6.48 24.37 -10.14
N PHE A 152 7.66 24.78 -10.63
CA PHE A 152 8.93 24.14 -10.27
C PHE A 152 9.27 24.32 -8.78
N ILE A 153 9.01 25.49 -8.20
CA ILE A 153 9.17 25.72 -6.76
C ILE A 153 8.24 24.79 -5.98
N LEU A 154 6.96 24.71 -6.36
CA LEU A 154 5.97 23.86 -5.71
C LEU A 154 6.39 22.38 -5.74
N ILE A 155 6.80 21.86 -6.92
CA ILE A 155 7.29 20.49 -7.07
C ILE A 155 8.54 20.28 -6.20
N ALA A 156 9.53 21.17 -6.28
CA ALA A 156 10.78 21.04 -5.54
C ALA A 156 10.60 21.08 -4.01
N VAL A 157 9.62 21.85 -3.52
CA VAL A 157 9.30 21.94 -2.08
C VAL A 157 8.40 20.78 -1.62
N SER A 158 7.53 20.27 -2.48
CA SER A 158 6.56 19.23 -2.10
C SER A 158 7.22 17.94 -1.58
N MET A 159 8.28 17.46 -2.24
CA MET A 159 8.98 16.23 -1.84
C MET A 159 9.61 16.34 -0.43
N PRO A 160 10.46 17.34 -0.13
CA PRO A 160 10.98 17.55 1.21
C PRO A 160 9.88 17.69 2.27
N VAL A 161 8.79 18.41 1.95
CA VAL A 161 7.66 18.54 2.88
C VAL A 161 7.03 17.19 3.18
N LEU A 162 6.77 16.36 2.16
CA LEU A 162 6.21 15.02 2.35
C LEU A 162 7.15 14.11 3.16
N ILE A 163 8.46 14.17 2.90
CA ILE A 163 9.45 13.37 3.65
C ILE A 163 9.54 13.82 5.11
N LEU A 164 9.59 15.13 5.37
CA LEU A 164 9.71 15.68 6.72
C LEU A 164 8.43 15.53 7.56
N ASN A 165 7.28 15.37 6.89
CA ASN A 165 5.98 15.15 7.55
C ASN A 165 5.47 13.72 7.35
N LYS A 166 6.39 12.75 7.21
CA LYS A 166 6.00 11.34 7.23
C LYS A 166 5.30 11.03 8.56
N PRO A 167 4.10 10.43 8.55
CA PRO A 167 3.41 10.08 9.79
C PRO A 167 4.26 9.11 10.62
N PRO A 168 4.24 9.23 11.96
CA PRO A 168 4.95 8.31 12.82
C PRO A 168 4.34 6.90 12.70
N ASP A 169 5.17 5.86 12.78
CA ASP A 169 4.69 4.47 12.69
C ASP A 169 3.80 4.07 13.88
N LYS A 170 3.83 4.85 14.97
CA LYS A 170 3.05 4.59 16.18
C LYS A 170 2.41 5.85 16.73
N THR A 171 1.11 5.77 17.01
CA THR A 171 0.33 6.78 17.71
C THR A 171 -0.55 6.12 18.76
N ASP A 172 -1.33 6.92 19.49
CA ASP A 172 -2.37 6.41 20.39
C ASP A 172 -3.54 5.76 19.61
N LYS A 173 -3.73 6.14 18.33
CA LYS A 173 -4.85 5.68 17.50
C LYS A 173 -4.51 4.48 16.64
N TYR A 174 -3.26 4.38 16.18
CA TYR A 174 -2.83 3.33 15.28
C TYR A 174 -1.40 2.89 15.52
N GLU A 175 -1.08 1.68 15.07
CA GLU A 175 0.26 1.10 15.14
C GLU A 175 0.56 0.33 13.85
N VAL A 176 1.67 0.72 13.19
CA VAL A 176 2.23 0.02 12.03
C VAL A 176 3.12 -1.09 12.52
N VAL A 177 2.82 -2.29 12.08
CA VAL A 177 3.53 -3.49 12.49
C VAL A 177 4.41 -3.95 11.35
N LYS A 178 5.72 -3.95 11.58
CA LYS A 178 6.72 -4.43 10.63
C LYS A 178 7.30 -5.74 11.13
N ALA A 179 7.20 -6.79 10.33
CA ALA A 179 7.70 -8.11 10.68
C ALA A 179 9.20 -8.07 11.03
N GLU A 180 9.95 -7.23 10.31
CA GLU A 180 11.40 -7.09 10.42
C GLU A 180 11.83 -6.60 11.80
N GLU A 181 11.02 -5.79 12.46
CA GLU A 181 11.29 -5.24 13.80
C GLU A 181 11.33 -6.35 14.86
N TRP A 182 10.68 -7.50 14.61
CA TRP A 182 10.67 -8.64 15.54
C TRP A 182 11.73 -9.68 15.20
N THR A 183 12.22 -9.70 13.97
CA THR A 183 13.26 -10.66 13.52
C THR A 183 14.70 -10.22 13.85
N GLY A 184 14.87 -9.14 14.61
CA GLY A 184 15.99 -8.23 14.42
C GLY A 184 16.97 -8.00 15.57
N GLY A 185 17.07 -8.87 16.58
CA GLY A 185 18.02 -8.65 17.68
C GLY A 185 19.45 -9.20 17.47
N ARG A 186 19.68 -10.08 16.51
CA ARG A 186 21.00 -10.69 16.29
C ARG A 186 21.33 -10.74 14.80
N THR A 187 21.66 -9.58 14.23
CA THR A 187 22.51 -9.61 13.04
C THR A 187 23.79 -10.38 13.40
N ALA A 188 24.32 -11.20 12.50
CA ALA A 188 25.53 -11.99 12.77
C ALA A 188 26.76 -11.13 13.19
N ASN A 189 26.68 -9.81 12.99
CA ASN A 189 27.69 -8.83 13.38
C ASN A 189 27.44 -8.18 14.76
N GLU A 190 26.30 -8.38 15.39
CA GLU A 190 25.97 -7.90 16.74
C GLU A 190 26.12 -9.04 17.78
N LYS A 191 27.20 -9.82 17.67
CA LYS A 191 27.54 -10.91 18.59
C LYS A 191 28.15 -10.44 19.92
N GLN A 192 28.20 -9.13 20.21
CA GLN A 192 29.12 -8.63 21.25
C GLN A 192 28.62 -7.49 22.13
N THR A 193 27.31 -7.41 22.37
CA THR A 193 26.79 -6.70 23.55
C THR A 193 25.85 -7.62 24.32
N ALA A 194 26.41 -8.77 24.72
CA ALA A 194 25.77 -9.83 25.50
C ALA A 194 25.56 -9.44 26.98
N GLN A 195 24.96 -8.28 27.24
CA GLN A 195 24.76 -7.75 28.60
C GLN A 195 23.43 -7.01 28.79
N ASN A 196 22.41 -7.36 28.00
CA ASN A 196 21.03 -7.00 28.34
C ASN A 196 20.21 -8.29 28.57
N PRO A 197 20.00 -8.71 29.84
CA PRO A 197 19.56 -10.07 30.20
C PRO A 197 18.03 -10.27 30.22
N ALA A 198 17.26 -9.55 29.42
CA ALA A 198 15.84 -9.83 29.24
C ALA A 198 15.52 -9.70 27.75
N ALA A 199 15.43 -10.84 27.06
CA ALA A 199 14.72 -10.86 25.79
C ALA A 199 13.29 -10.37 26.09
N GLU A 200 12.93 -9.21 25.57
CA GLU A 200 11.60 -8.64 25.79
C GLU A 200 10.57 -9.56 25.13
N GLU A 201 9.52 -9.95 25.87
CA GLU A 201 8.39 -10.72 25.33
C GLU A 201 7.88 -10.08 24.03
N TRP A 202 7.37 -10.89 23.09
CA TRP A 202 6.84 -10.37 21.83
C TRP A 202 5.81 -9.26 22.11
N PRO A 203 6.07 -8.00 21.68
CA PRO A 203 5.29 -6.85 22.15
C PRO A 203 3.79 -6.92 21.81
N MET A 204 3.38 -7.76 20.86
CA MET A 204 1.97 -7.96 20.51
C MET A 204 1.19 -8.78 21.54
N LEU A 205 1.85 -9.57 22.39
CA LEU A 205 1.16 -10.41 23.38
C LEU A 205 0.23 -9.60 24.29
N LYS A 206 0.59 -8.36 24.64
CA LYS A 206 -0.28 -7.48 25.46
C LYS A 206 -1.61 -7.10 24.79
N TYR A 207 -1.73 -7.32 23.47
CA TYR A 207 -2.89 -6.97 22.66
C TYR A 207 -3.63 -8.22 22.15
N ILE A 208 -3.21 -9.43 22.51
CA ILE A 208 -3.84 -10.68 22.05
C ILE A 208 -4.60 -11.32 23.21
N ASP A 209 -5.88 -11.63 23.01
CA ASP A 209 -6.74 -12.21 24.07
C ASP A 209 -6.31 -13.60 24.55
N ILE A 210 -5.58 -14.37 23.73
CA ILE A 210 -5.01 -15.68 24.05
C ILE A 210 -3.53 -15.64 24.47
N ALA A 211 -3.00 -14.47 24.86
CA ALA A 211 -1.57 -14.27 25.14
C ALA A 211 -0.94 -15.32 26.07
N GLU A 212 -1.60 -15.70 27.17
CA GLU A 212 -1.08 -16.71 28.11
C GLU A 212 -0.84 -18.06 27.43
N SER A 213 -1.69 -18.42 26.46
CA SER A 213 -1.53 -19.65 25.70
C SER A 213 -0.35 -19.57 24.73
N LEU A 214 0.04 -18.38 24.28
CA LEU A 214 1.15 -18.16 23.35
C LEU A 214 2.53 -18.12 24.03
N ARG A 215 2.57 -18.04 25.36
CA ARG A 215 3.82 -17.99 26.15
C ARG A 215 4.50 -19.34 26.41
N SER A 216 3.95 -20.44 25.92
CA SER A 216 4.48 -21.78 26.20
C SER A 216 4.84 -22.53 24.92
N ASN A 217 5.97 -23.25 24.96
CA ASN A 217 6.44 -24.09 23.87
C ASN A 217 6.66 -23.29 22.56
N ILE A 218 6.73 -24.00 21.44
CA ILE A 218 6.82 -23.39 20.11
C ILE A 218 5.40 -23.13 19.61
N VAL A 219 5.11 -21.89 19.25
CA VAL A 219 3.80 -21.50 18.71
C VAL A 219 3.97 -20.73 17.40
N VAL A 220 3.30 -21.19 16.34
CA VAL A 220 3.23 -20.49 15.06
C VAL A 220 1.94 -19.68 15.04
N VAL A 221 2.08 -18.37 15.17
CA VAL A 221 0.96 -17.43 15.17
C VAL A 221 0.73 -16.89 13.76
N THR A 222 -0.48 -17.03 13.24
CA THR A 222 -0.91 -16.41 11.98
C THR A 222 -1.88 -15.28 12.29
N LEU A 223 -1.41 -14.05 12.09
CA LEU A 223 -2.23 -12.85 12.11
C LEU A 223 -2.90 -12.70 10.74
N TYR A 224 -4.23 -12.60 10.73
CA TYR A 224 -5.01 -12.58 9.49
C TYR A 224 -6.15 -11.56 9.52
N ASN A 225 -6.57 -11.14 8.32
CA ASN A 225 -7.81 -10.41 8.07
C ASN A 225 -8.70 -11.29 7.17
N THR A 226 -10.02 -11.17 7.26
CA THR A 226 -10.95 -11.93 6.42
C THR A 226 -11.01 -11.49 4.96
N GLU A 227 -10.56 -10.26 4.65
CA GLU A 227 -10.48 -9.72 3.29
C GLU A 227 -9.15 -10.08 2.59
N CYS A 228 -8.31 -10.88 3.22
CA CYS A 228 -7.00 -11.25 2.70
C CYS A 228 -7.02 -12.58 1.92
N ASP A 229 -6.83 -12.50 0.59
CA ASP A 229 -6.84 -13.65 -0.32
C ASP A 229 -5.85 -14.76 0.08
N ASN A 230 -4.64 -14.39 0.49
CA ASN A 230 -3.61 -15.35 0.88
C ASN A 230 -3.84 -15.96 2.27
N CYS A 231 -4.63 -15.31 3.12
CA CYS A 231 -4.86 -15.75 4.49
C CYS A 231 -5.67 -17.04 4.54
N HIS A 232 -6.63 -17.22 3.63
CA HIS A 232 -7.40 -18.47 3.53
C HIS A 232 -6.48 -19.68 3.27
N ASN A 233 -5.52 -19.54 2.34
CA ASN A 233 -4.57 -20.60 2.03
C ASN A 233 -3.61 -20.89 3.19
N ALA A 234 -3.13 -19.84 3.87
CA ALA A 234 -2.26 -19.98 5.03
C ALA A 234 -2.96 -20.73 6.18
N ILE A 235 -4.20 -20.35 6.49
CA ILE A 235 -5.01 -20.98 7.55
C ILE A 235 -5.26 -22.45 7.24
N LEU A 236 -5.69 -22.79 6.03
CA LEU A 236 -5.91 -24.20 5.65
C LEU A 236 -4.62 -25.03 5.70
N THR A 237 -3.49 -24.43 5.37
CA THR A 237 -2.19 -25.10 5.42
C THR A 237 -1.80 -25.44 6.86
N TYR A 238 -1.87 -24.45 7.77
CA TYR A 238 -1.52 -24.66 9.17
C TYR A 238 -2.56 -25.47 9.95
N ASP A 239 -3.85 -25.41 9.61
CA ASP A 239 -4.87 -26.31 10.18
C ASP A 239 -4.54 -27.77 9.88
N ARG A 240 -4.17 -28.07 8.62
CA ARG A 240 -3.76 -29.42 8.21
C ARG A 240 -2.50 -29.87 8.96
N MET A 241 -1.47 -29.02 9.00
CA MET A 241 -0.24 -29.32 9.76
C MET A 241 -0.54 -29.59 11.23
N SER A 242 -1.42 -28.80 11.85
CA SER A 242 -1.82 -29.00 13.25
C SER A 242 -2.53 -30.35 13.46
N ARG A 243 -3.35 -30.81 12.52
CA ARG A 243 -4.02 -32.11 12.60
C ARG A 243 -3.04 -33.27 12.42
N ASP A 244 -2.13 -33.15 11.47
CA ASP A 244 -1.09 -34.16 11.23
C ASP A 244 -0.15 -34.30 12.45
N MET A 245 0.02 -33.22 13.21
CA MET A 245 0.80 -33.16 14.44
C MET A 245 -0.02 -33.34 15.73
N ALA A 246 -1.27 -33.78 15.68
CA ALA A 246 -2.15 -33.84 16.86
C ALA A 246 -1.60 -34.68 18.04
N ASN A 247 -0.66 -35.60 17.77
CA ASN A 247 0.01 -36.42 18.79
C ASN A 247 1.25 -35.76 19.40
N ASP A 248 1.73 -34.66 18.82
CA ASP A 248 2.94 -33.96 19.21
C ASP A 248 2.62 -32.52 19.66
N ASN A 249 2.64 -32.31 20.98
CA ASN A 249 2.37 -31.01 21.58
C ASN A 249 3.58 -30.05 21.57
N SER A 250 4.68 -30.42 20.90
CA SER A 250 5.88 -29.57 20.82
C SER A 250 5.64 -28.28 20.04
N ILE A 251 4.79 -28.32 19.01
CA ILE A 251 4.45 -27.18 18.17
C ILE A 251 2.95 -27.00 18.15
N ARG A 252 2.50 -25.78 18.41
CA ARG A 252 1.09 -25.39 18.30
C ARG A 252 0.91 -24.30 17.27
N PHE A 253 -0.28 -24.24 16.70
CA PHE A 253 -0.66 -23.22 15.74
C PHE A 253 -1.74 -22.33 16.36
N ALA A 254 -1.67 -21.03 16.08
CA ALA A 254 -2.62 -20.06 16.55
C ALA A 254 -3.08 -19.15 15.40
N PHE A 255 -4.38 -18.92 15.30
CA PHE A 255 -4.99 -17.99 14.35
C PHE A 255 -5.50 -16.77 15.12
N VAL A 256 -4.93 -15.60 14.85
CA VAL A 256 -5.28 -14.34 15.52
C VAL A 256 -5.91 -13.39 14.50
N GLU A 257 -7.20 -13.12 14.69
CA GLU A 257 -7.96 -12.24 13.80
C GLU A 257 -7.65 -10.76 14.10
N ILE A 258 -7.32 -10.00 13.05
CA ILE A 258 -7.08 -8.56 13.11
C ILE A 258 -8.41 -7.83 12.85
N PRO A 259 -8.77 -6.79 13.62
CA PRO A 259 -9.94 -5.96 13.35
C PRO A 259 -9.96 -5.37 11.92
N PRO A 260 -11.13 -5.22 11.29
CA PRO A 260 -12.46 -5.55 11.80
C PRO A 260 -12.71 -7.07 11.83
N TYR A 261 -13.31 -7.55 12.92
CA TYR A 261 -13.60 -8.97 13.06
C TYR A 261 -14.77 -9.39 12.16
N SER A 262 -14.65 -10.58 11.58
CA SER A 262 -15.72 -11.23 10.84
C SER A 262 -16.90 -11.61 11.73
N SER A 263 -18.06 -11.70 11.10
CA SER A 263 -19.18 -12.41 11.71
C SER A 263 -18.84 -13.89 11.76
N GLN A 264 -19.43 -14.63 12.71
CA GLN A 264 -19.18 -16.08 12.83
C GLN A 264 -19.50 -16.85 11.54
N ARG A 265 -20.34 -16.29 10.64
CA ARG A 265 -20.69 -16.91 9.36
C ARG A 265 -19.65 -16.68 8.27
N ASP A 266 -18.84 -15.63 8.41
CA ASP A 266 -17.85 -15.20 7.41
C ASP A 266 -16.42 -15.57 7.86
N SER A 267 -16.29 -16.29 8.98
CA SER A 267 -14.98 -16.72 9.47
C SER A 267 -14.34 -17.71 8.50
N ILE A 268 -13.10 -17.41 8.10
CA ILE A 268 -12.29 -18.28 7.24
C ILE A 268 -11.59 -19.40 8.03
N VAL A 269 -11.68 -19.40 9.36
CA VAL A 269 -11.11 -20.43 10.23
C VAL A 269 -12.12 -21.58 10.41
N PRO A 270 -11.73 -22.85 10.19
CA PRO A 270 -12.62 -23.99 10.42
C PRO A 270 -13.13 -24.06 11.86
N VAL A 271 -14.43 -24.30 12.03
CA VAL A 271 -15.09 -24.36 13.37
C VAL A 271 -14.53 -25.49 14.23
N ASP A 272 -14.03 -26.56 13.62
CA ASP A 272 -13.46 -27.73 14.28
C ASP A 272 -11.93 -27.72 14.32
N THR A 273 -11.30 -26.55 14.09
CA THR A 273 -9.84 -26.44 14.10
C THR A 273 -9.26 -26.85 15.46
N PRO A 274 -8.19 -27.68 15.50
CA PRO A 274 -7.45 -27.94 16.73
C PRO A 274 -6.55 -26.76 17.14
N CYS A 275 -6.37 -25.77 16.26
CA CYS A 275 -5.53 -24.60 16.50
C CYS A 275 -6.12 -23.69 17.56
N LEU A 276 -5.26 -22.92 18.22
CA LEU A 276 -5.71 -21.83 19.09
C LEU A 276 -6.34 -20.73 18.23
N THR A 277 -7.42 -20.13 18.70
CA THR A 277 -8.07 -18.99 18.02
C THR A 277 -8.14 -17.81 18.97
N GLY A 278 -7.71 -16.64 18.50
CA GLY A 278 -7.74 -15.42 19.28
C GLY A 278 -8.03 -14.19 18.42
N LYS A 279 -8.07 -13.04 19.07
CA LYS A 279 -8.34 -11.74 18.48
C LYS A 279 -7.32 -10.72 18.94
N LEU A 280 -6.92 -9.86 18.01
CA LEU A 280 -6.08 -8.72 18.29
C LEU A 280 -6.94 -7.54 18.75
N ASP A 281 -6.61 -6.96 19.89
CA ASP A 281 -7.34 -5.89 20.57
C ASP A 281 -7.78 -4.76 19.62
N SER A 282 -9.03 -4.33 19.71
CA SER A 282 -9.60 -3.33 18.81
C SER A 282 -9.49 -1.90 19.33
N SER A 283 -8.67 -1.63 20.37
CA SER A 283 -8.47 -0.26 20.87
C SER A 283 -7.66 0.63 19.93
N LYS A 284 -6.95 0.01 18.96
CA LYS A 284 -6.16 0.68 17.93
C LYS A 284 -6.51 0.18 16.54
N GLU A 285 -6.20 1.01 15.57
CA GLU A 285 -6.15 0.61 14.17
C GLU A 285 -4.78 -0.02 13.86
N TRP A 286 -4.80 -1.26 13.38
CA TRP A 286 -3.58 -2.03 13.13
C TRP A 286 -3.24 -2.01 11.66
N TYR A 287 -2.04 -1.51 11.36
CA TYR A 287 -1.51 -1.50 10.01
C TYR A 287 -0.53 -2.67 9.87
N ILE A 288 -1.07 -3.87 9.60
CA ILE A 288 -0.33 -5.15 9.49
C ILE A 288 -0.47 -5.69 8.06
N LYS A 289 0.64 -6.10 7.42
CA LYS A 289 0.60 -6.88 6.18
C LYS A 289 0.10 -8.30 6.48
N THR A 290 -0.97 -8.75 5.83
CA THR A 290 -1.53 -10.09 6.09
C THR A 290 -1.33 -11.06 4.90
N PRO A 291 -1.17 -12.37 5.16
CA PRO A 291 -0.97 -12.97 6.48
C PRO A 291 0.40 -12.59 7.04
N LEU A 292 0.48 -12.39 8.36
CA LEU A 292 1.74 -12.23 9.09
C LEU A 292 1.94 -13.44 9.99
N ILE A 293 2.98 -14.21 9.69
CA ILE A 293 3.30 -15.45 10.39
C ILE A 293 4.43 -15.14 11.36
N VAL A 294 4.28 -15.49 12.63
CA VAL A 294 5.29 -15.32 13.67
C VAL A 294 5.55 -16.64 14.36
N ALA A 295 6.79 -17.10 14.34
CA ALA A 295 7.24 -18.22 15.16
C ALA A 295 7.66 -17.70 16.54
N LEU A 296 6.99 -18.18 17.57
CA LEU A 296 7.26 -17.90 18.97
C LEU A 296 7.93 -19.10 19.63
N HIS A 297 8.85 -18.84 20.55
CA HIS A 297 9.37 -19.81 21.51
C HIS A 297 9.28 -19.21 22.91
N ASP A 298 8.43 -19.80 23.76
CA ASP A 298 8.15 -19.32 25.11
C ASP A 298 7.77 -17.82 25.16
N GLY A 299 6.92 -17.39 24.22
CA GLY A 299 6.45 -16.00 24.11
C GLY A 299 7.42 -15.01 23.46
N LEU A 300 8.62 -15.46 23.08
CA LEU A 300 9.60 -14.65 22.35
C LEU A 300 9.45 -14.83 20.84
N ALA A 301 9.39 -13.74 20.09
CA ALA A 301 9.39 -13.80 18.64
C ALA A 301 10.79 -14.19 18.12
N VAL A 302 10.87 -15.38 17.53
CA VAL A 302 12.11 -15.89 16.92
C VAL A 302 12.23 -15.37 15.49
N LYS A 303 11.15 -15.47 14.71
CA LYS A 303 11.11 -15.07 13.31
C LYS A 303 9.69 -14.72 12.89
N ALA A 304 9.59 -13.81 11.93
CA ALA A 304 8.34 -13.39 11.32
C ALA A 304 8.48 -13.39 9.79
N TRP A 305 7.38 -13.66 9.11
CA TRP A 305 7.28 -13.67 7.65
C TRP A 305 6.05 -12.86 7.24
N ASP A 306 6.25 -11.86 6.39
CA ASP A 306 5.17 -11.06 5.81
C ASP A 306 4.73 -11.66 4.47
N THR A 307 3.42 -11.82 4.25
CA THR A 307 2.81 -12.24 2.97
C THR A 307 3.22 -13.64 2.44
N LYS A 308 4.19 -14.31 3.08
CA LYS A 308 4.69 -15.63 2.77
C LYS A 308 4.23 -16.62 3.84
N THR A 309 3.69 -17.75 3.41
CA THR A 309 3.40 -18.89 4.31
C THR A 309 4.60 -19.83 4.31
N PRO A 310 5.51 -19.77 5.32
CA PRO A 310 6.63 -20.68 5.40
C PRO A 310 6.17 -22.12 5.64
N GLU A 311 6.89 -23.07 5.04
CA GLU A 311 6.74 -24.50 5.30
C GLU A 311 7.28 -24.86 6.70
N LEU A 312 6.85 -26.01 7.23
CA LEU A 312 7.25 -26.46 8.57
C LEU A 312 8.77 -26.53 8.75
N ASP A 313 9.51 -27.04 7.76
CA ASP A 313 10.96 -27.13 7.82
C ASP A 313 11.64 -25.75 7.97
N GLU A 314 11.11 -24.72 7.31
CA GLU A 314 11.63 -23.34 7.40
C GLU A 314 11.34 -22.73 8.79
N ILE A 315 10.18 -23.06 9.37
CA ILE A 315 9.82 -22.66 10.74
C ILE A 315 10.76 -23.35 11.74
N LEU A 316 10.95 -24.65 11.60
CA LEU A 316 11.81 -25.44 12.47
C LEU A 316 13.26 -25.00 12.40
N GLU A 317 13.77 -24.75 11.19
CA GLU A 317 15.11 -24.22 11.00
C GLU A 317 15.26 -22.88 11.71
N ALA A 318 14.28 -21.97 11.60
CA ALA A 318 14.31 -20.68 12.28
C ALA A 318 14.34 -20.82 13.81
N VAL A 319 13.50 -21.68 14.37
CA VAL A 319 13.40 -21.90 15.83
C VAL A 319 14.65 -22.58 16.39
N PHE A 320 15.20 -23.57 15.70
CA PHE A 320 16.34 -24.33 16.21
C PHE A 320 17.72 -23.78 15.81
N ALA A 321 17.80 -22.88 14.82
CA ALA A 321 19.06 -22.23 14.44
C ALA A 321 19.61 -21.32 15.55
N GLU A 322 18.76 -20.75 16.42
CA GLU A 322 19.22 -19.90 17.53
C GLU A 322 20.00 -20.64 18.62
N ASN A 323 19.87 -21.96 18.70
CA ASN A 323 20.49 -22.80 19.73
C ASN A 323 21.87 -23.36 19.33
N LYS A 324 22.39 -23.00 18.14
CA LYS A 324 23.72 -23.40 17.65
C LYS A 324 24.73 -22.26 17.81
#